data_AF-A0A0F5LEU6-F1
#
_entry.id   AF-A0A0F5LEU6-F1
#
_cell.length_a   1.000
_cell.length_b   1.000
_cell.length_c   1.000
_cell.angle_alpha   90.00
_cell.angle_beta   90.00
_cell.angle_gamma   90.00
#
_symmetry.space_group_name_H-M   'P 1'
#
loop_
_entity.id
_entity.type
_entity.pdbx_description
1 polymer ?
#
loop_
_entity_poly.entity_id
_entity_poly.type
_entity_poly.pdbx_seq_one_letter_code
_entity_poly.pdbx_strand_id
1 'polypeptide(L)' 'MNDTRKIVTSYVNPPIPTRQFDWCAHYDGDEEAGGYGYGATEVEAIQDFIDNRDEGDALSNSERTDG' A
#
# COMPACT_ATOMS: atom_id res chain seq x y z
N MET A 1 -2.08 2.34 -21.54
CA MET A 1 -1.02 2.31 -20.50
C MET A 1 -1.48 1.29 -19.47
N ASN A 2 -0.94 0.07 -19.53
CA ASN A 2 -1.31 -0.98 -18.58
C ASN A 2 -0.38 -0.86 -17.36
N ASP A 3 -0.55 0.21 -16.60
CA ASP A 3 0.07 0.39 -15.29
C ASP A 3 -0.74 -0.40 -14.25
N THR A 4 -0.84 -1.71 -14.44
CA THR A 4 -1.20 -2.62 -13.35
C THR A 4 0.06 -2.79 -12.51
N ARG A 5 0.39 -1.77 -11.71
CA ARG A 5 1.46 -1.84 -10.72
C ARG A 5 1.18 -3.04 -9.83
N LYS A 6 2.12 -3.98 -9.75
CA LYS A 6 1.96 -5.16 -8.89
C LYS A 6 2.37 -4.79 -7.48
N ILE A 7 1.56 -5.19 -6.50
CA ILE A 7 1.93 -5.13 -5.10
C ILE A 7 2.94 -6.26 -4.87
N VAL A 8 4.11 -5.91 -4.34
CA VAL A 8 5.16 -6.84 -3.92
C VAL A 8 5.37 -6.72 -2.42
N THR A 9 5.56 -7.87 -1.78
CA THR A 9 5.81 -8.01 -0.34
C THR A 9 7.25 -8.45 -0.12
N SER A 10 7.95 -7.73 0.75
CA SER A 10 9.33 -8.03 1.15
C SER A 10 9.39 -8.33 2.64
N TYR A 11 9.99 -9.47 3.00
CA TYR A 11 10.24 -9.86 4.39
C TYR A 11 11.57 -9.28 4.86
N VAL A 12 11.53 -8.23 5.68
CA VAL A 12 12.71 -7.43 6.04
C VAL A 12 13.38 -7.91 7.32
N ASN A 13 12.64 -8.67 8.16
CA ASN A 13 13.09 -9.25 9.44
C ASN A 13 14.07 -8.36 10.24
N PRO A 14 13.64 -7.15 10.65
CA PRO A 14 14.49 -6.26 11.41
C PRO A 14 14.84 -6.88 12.78
N PRO A 15 16.03 -6.61 13.35
CA PRO A 15 16.46 -7.12 14.66
C PRO A 15 15.77 -6.36 15.82
N ILE A 16 14.45 -6.33 15.79
CA ILE A 16 13.57 -5.78 16.82
C ILE A 16 12.67 -6.90 17.34
N PRO A 17 12.32 -6.90 18.63
CA PRO A 17 11.40 -7.89 19.19
C PRO A 17 9.95 -7.72 18.70
N THR A 18 9.64 -6.59 18.04
CA THR A 18 8.33 -6.30 17.46
C THR A 18 8.21 -6.93 16.08
N ARG A 19 7.26 -7.84 15.95
CA ARG A 19 6.94 -8.49 14.68
C ARG A 19 6.04 -7.68 13.75
N GLN A 20 5.57 -6.52 14.17
CA GLN A 20 4.62 -5.71 13.41
C GLN A 20 5.21 -5.09 12.13
N PHE A 21 6.53 -5.17 11.94
CA PHE A 21 7.25 -4.65 10.78
C PHE A 21 8.06 -5.74 10.07
N ASP A 22 7.67 -7.00 10.25
CA ASP A 22 8.33 -8.15 9.60
C ASP A 22 8.12 -8.11 8.07
N TRP A 23 6.96 -7.60 7.62
CA TRP A 23 6.59 -7.51 6.22
C TRP A 23 6.39 -6.07 5.77
N CYS A 24 6.87 -5.77 4.57
CA CYS A 24 6.70 -4.49 3.88
C CYS A 24 6.05 -4.74 2.52
N ALA A 25 4.95 -4.05 2.23
CA ALA A 25 4.25 -4.08 0.94
C ALA A 25 4.43 -2.75 0.20
N HIS A 26 4.78 -2.82 -1.08
CA HIS A 26 4.92 -1.66 -1.96
C HIS A 26 4.64 -2.02 -3.42
N TYR A 27 4.55 -1.05 -4.31
CA TYR A 27 4.44 -1.32 -5.74
C TYR A 27 5.80 -1.65 -6.36
N ASP A 28 5.81 -2.64 -7.26
CA ASP A 28 6.93 -2.98 -8.12
C ASP A 28 7.19 -1.83 -9.10
N GLY A 29 8.30 -1.10 -8.90
CA GLY A 29 8.72 0.02 -9.73
C GLY A 29 8.24 1.42 -9.29
N ASP A 30 7.55 1.56 -8.14
CA ASP A 30 7.02 2.83 -7.63
C ASP A 30 7.63 3.19 -6.26
N GLU A 31 8.92 2.91 -6.06
CA GLU A 31 9.64 3.19 -4.79
C GLU A 31 9.68 4.69 -4.45
N GLU A 32 9.58 5.56 -5.46
CA GLU A 32 9.61 7.03 -5.30
C GLU A 32 8.23 7.66 -4.99
N ALA A 33 7.12 6.92 -5.14
CA ALA A 33 5.78 7.45 -4.93
C ALA A 33 5.36 7.48 -3.45
N GLY A 34 6.17 6.91 -2.55
CA GLY A 34 6.01 7.05 -1.10
C GLY A 34 4.88 6.23 -0.47
N GLY A 35 4.27 5.30 -1.21
CA GLY A 35 3.28 4.36 -0.67
C GLY A 35 3.97 3.10 -0.15
N TYR A 36 3.89 2.85 1.15
CA TYR A 36 4.37 1.63 1.79
C TYR A 36 3.36 1.19 2.84
N GLY A 37 3.09 -0.12 2.93
CA GLY A 37 2.32 -0.71 4.02
C GLY A 37 3.19 -1.68 4.82
N TYR A 38 2.97 -1.73 6.14
CA TYR A 38 3.74 -2.58 7.04
C TYR A 38 2.83 -3.52 7.83
N GLY A 39 3.31 -4.73 8.12
CA GLY A 39 2.52 -5.69 8.88
C GLY A 39 3.32 -6.84 9.48
N ALA A 40 2.68 -7.59 10.38
CA ALA A 40 3.24 -8.81 10.95
C ALA A 40 3.15 -10.02 10.00
N THR A 41 2.33 -9.90 8.95
CA THR A 41 2.16 -10.89 7.89
C THR A 41 2.06 -10.20 6.52
N GLU A 42 2.27 -10.94 5.43
CA GLU A 42 2.06 -10.41 4.06
C GLU A 42 0.68 -9.80 3.88
N VAL A 43 -0.34 -10.48 4.40
CA VAL A 43 -1.73 -10.07 4.26
C VAL A 43 -1.96 -8.73 4.98
N GLU A 44 -1.43 -8.58 6.19
CA GLU A 44 -1.53 -7.32 6.94
C GLU A 44 -0.79 -6.19 6.23
N ALA A 45 0.42 -6.43 5.73
CA ALA A 45 1.18 -5.41 5.01
C ALA A 45 0.46 -4.96 3.72
N ILE A 46 -0.13 -5.90 2.97
CA ILE A 46 -0.93 -5.59 1.78
C ILE A 46 -2.20 -4.82 2.15
N GLN A 47 -2.89 -5.21 3.22
CA GLN A 47 -4.12 -4.55 3.65
C GLN A 47 -3.84 -3.10 4.08
N ASP A 48 -2.80 -2.88 4.86
CA ASP A 48 -2.33 -1.56 5.28
C ASP A 48 -1.93 -0.69 4.07
N PHE A 49 -1.27 -1.30 3.10
CA PHE A 49 -0.91 -0.63 1.84
C PHE A 49 -2.14 -0.23 1.00
N ILE A 50 -3.13 -1.12 0.89
CA ILE A 50 -4.38 -0.85 0.17
C ILE A 50 -5.16 0.26 0.86
N ASP A 51 -5.29 0.20 2.19
CA ASP A 51 -6.01 1.20 2.99
C ASP A 51 -5.40 2.60 2.81
N ASN A 52 -4.07 2.71 2.95
CA ASN A 52 -3.34 3.95 2.70
C ASN A 52 -3.51 4.51 1.27
N ARG A 53 -3.79 3.64 0.28
CA ARG A 53 -3.90 4.03 -1.13
C ARG A 53 -5.34 4.32 -1.56
N ASP A 54 -6.31 3.59 -1.01
CA ASP A 54 -7.75 3.72 -1.27
C ASP A 54 -8.30 5.05 -0.73
N GLU A 55 -7.80 5.49 0.44
CA GLU A 55 -8.05 6.84 0.97
C GLU A 55 -7.65 7.95 -0.02
N GLY A 56 -6.68 7.67 -0.91
CA GLY A 56 -6.22 8.60 -1.95
C GLY A 56 -7.03 8.60 -3.25
N ASP A 57 -7.89 7.60 -3.49
CA ASP A 57 -8.70 7.47 -4.72
C ASP A 57 -10.17 7.90 -4.50
N ALA A 58 -10.66 7.82 -3.26
CA ALA A 58 -12.05 8.10 -2.89
C ALA A 58 -12.53 9.56 -3.08
N LEU A 59 -11.68 10.50 -3.52
CA LEU A 59 -12.08 11.89 -3.82
C LEU A 59 -12.43 12.16 -5.30
N SER A 60 -12.40 11.16 -6.18
CA SER A 60 -12.59 11.42 -7.62
C SER A 60 -14.04 11.40 -8.13
N ASN A 61 -15.07 11.17 -7.30
CA ASN A 61 -16.44 11.17 -7.83
C ASN A 61 -17.50 11.65 -6.82
N SER A 62 -17.62 12.97 -6.66
CA SER A 62 -18.88 13.59 -6.24
C SER A 62 -19.23 14.72 -7.19
N GLU A 63 -19.77 14.30 -8.33
CA GLU A 63 -20.99 14.82 -8.94
C GLU A 63 -21.11 16.34 -9.09
N ARG A 64 -20.71 16.85 -10.26
CA ARG A 64 -21.29 18.07 -10.82
C ARG A 64 -22.75 17.76 -11.19
N THR A 65 -23.71 18.10 -10.33
CA THR A 65 -25.12 18.23 -10.74
C THR A 65 -25.41 19.71 -11.01
N ASP A 66 -25.42 20.08 -12.29
CA ASP A 66 -25.97 21.35 -12.79
C ASP A 66 -27.45 21.11 -13.14
N GLY A 67 -28.35 21.94 -12.60
CA GLY A 67 -29.79 21.91 -12.83
C GLY A 67 -30.47 23.19 -12.37
#